data_AF-A0AA37XE33-F1
#
_entry.id   AF-A0AA37XE33-F1
#
_cell.length_a   1.000
_cell.length_b   1.000
_cell.length_c   1.000
_cell.angle_alpha   90.00
_cell.angle_beta   90.00
_cell.angle_gamma   90.00
#
_symmetry.space_group_name_H-M   'P 1'
#
loop_
_entity.id
_entity.type
_entity.pdbx_description
1 polymer ?
#
loop_
_entity_poly.entity_id
_entity_poly.type
_entity_poly.pdbx_seq_one_letter_code
_entity_poly.pdbx_strand_id
1 'polypeptide(L)'
;MLAWDTIGARPVVVQLYDQQGNLALGLVPLLMLDVWEHAYYLDYLNVRADYVAAFWNIVNWNDVAARLARATTAGAGGLIVPA
;
A
#
# COMPACT_ATOMS: atom_id res chain seq x y z
N MET A 1 3.33 -2.85 -1.12
CA MET A 1 2.46 -1.85 -0.48
C MET A 1 3.29 -0.62 -0.11
N LEU A 2 2.80 0.56 -0.48
CA LEU A 2 3.26 1.84 0.06
C LEU A 2 2.45 2.12 1.33
N ALA A 3 3.13 2.38 2.44
CA ALA A 3 2.51 2.72 3.71
C ALA A 3 3.20 3.93 4.35
N TRP A 4 2.46 4.64 5.21
CA TRP A 4 3.01 5.65 6.10
C TRP A 4 3.44 4.99 7.41
N ASP A 5 4.71 5.13 7.76
CA ASP A 5 5.25 4.74 9.07
C ASP A 5 4.96 5.88 10.07
N THR A 6 4.04 5.64 11.00
CA THR A 6 3.65 6.65 12.00
C THR A 6 4.73 6.91 13.04
N ILE A 7 5.66 5.97 13.24
CA ILE A 7 6.76 6.10 14.20
C ILE A 7 7.92 6.87 13.56
N GLY A 8 8.32 6.46 12.36
CA GLY A 8 9.40 7.10 11.60
C GLY A 8 8.98 8.37 10.85
N ALA A 9 7.68 8.71 10.86
CA ALA A 9 7.09 9.84 10.13
C ALA A 9 7.55 9.92 8.66
N ARG A 10 7.52 8.76 7.98
CA ARG A 10 8.03 8.62 6.60
C ARG A 10 7.24 7.59 5.80
N PRO A 11 7.22 7.69 4.46
CA PRO A 11 6.70 6.60 3.63
C PRO A 11 7.69 5.43 3.61
N VAL A 12 7.15 4.22 3.63
CA VAL A 12 7.91 2.97 3.49
C VAL A 12 7.24 2.08 2.44
N VAL A 13 8.06 1.32 1.73
CA VAL A 13 7.59 0.27 0.82
C VAL A 13 7.82 -1.08 1.50
N VAL A 14 6.74 -1.83 1.67
CA VAL A 14 6.77 -3.16 2.30
C VAL A 14 6.02 -4.16 1.45
N GLN A 15 6.46 -5.41 1.48
CA GLN A 15 5.76 -6.52 0.85
C GLN A 15 5.03 -7.33 1.92
N LEU A 16 3.75 -7.59 1.69
CA LEU A 16 2.97 -8.52 2.49
C LEU A 16 3.21 -9.94 1.95
N TYR A 17 3.29 -10.89 2.87
CA TYR A 17 3.20 -12.30 2.56
C TYR A 17 1.75 -12.76 2.76
N ASP A 18 1.18 -13.44 1.76
CA ASP A 18 -0.24 -13.74 1.68
C ASP A 18 -1.11 -12.49 1.95
N GLN A 19 -2.01 -12.52 2.94
CA GLN A 19 -2.89 -11.37 3.26
C GLN A 19 -2.41 -10.54 4.46
N GLN A 20 -1.61 -11.10 5.37
CA GLN A 20 -1.24 -10.44 6.65
C GLN A 20 0.22 -10.60 7.09
N GLY A 21 0.98 -11.48 6.45
CA GLY A 21 2.35 -11.76 6.83
C GLY A 21 3.28 -10.58 6.56
N ASN A 22 4.31 -10.42 7.38
CA ASN A 22 5.33 -9.36 7.24
C ASN A 22 4.80 -7.92 7.41
N LEU A 23 3.71 -7.74 8.17
CA LEU A 23 3.20 -6.42 8.54
C LEU A 23 3.86 -5.92 9.83
N ALA A 24 4.54 -4.77 9.78
CA ALA A 24 4.98 -4.06 10.97
C ALA A 24 3.81 -3.26 11.58
N LEU A 25 3.80 -3.13 12.90
CA LEU A 25 2.83 -2.30 13.60
C LEU A 25 3.10 -0.81 13.31
N GLY A 26 2.04 0.02 13.32
CA GLY A 26 2.16 1.47 13.06
C GLY A 26 2.27 1.85 11.58
N LEU A 27 2.02 0.90 10.66
CA LEU A 27 1.94 1.20 9.23
C LEU A 27 0.50 1.51 8.82
N VAL A 28 0.29 2.67 8.19
CA VAL A 28 -0.99 3.05 7.58
C VAL A 28 -0.90 2.83 6.06
N PRO A 29 -1.65 1.87 5.48
CA PRO A 29 -1.61 1.60 4.04
C PRO A 29 -2.07 2.80 3.19
N LEU A 30 -1.25 3.18 2.21
CA LEU A 30 -1.55 4.26 1.26
C LEU A 30 -1.90 3.72 -0.14
N LEU A 31 -1.13 2.76 -0.64
CA LEU A 31 -1.34 2.13 -1.94
C LEU A 31 -0.92 0.65 -1.89
N MET A 32 -1.75 -0.24 -2.41
CA MET A 32 -1.48 -1.66 -2.51
C MET A 32 -1.70 -2.15 -3.93
N LEU A 33 -0.83 -3.03 -4.38
CA LEU A 33 -0.94 -3.79 -5.62
C LEU A 33 -1.03 -5.26 -5.22
N ASP A 34 -2.11 -5.92 -5.62
CA ASP A 34 -2.25 -7.37 -5.43
C ASP A 34 -1.47 -8.09 -6.53
N VAL A 35 -0.58 -9.00 -6.14
CA VAL A 35 0.26 -9.77 -7.07
C VAL A 35 0.00 -11.27 -6.95
N TRP A 36 -1.10 -11.67 -6.32
CA TRP A 36 -1.64 -13.03 -6.46
C TRP A 36 -2.00 -13.28 -7.91
N GLU A 37 -1.71 -14.48 -8.41
CA GLU A 37 -1.93 -14.83 -9.83
C GLU A 37 -3.39 -14.57 -10.23
N HIS A 38 -4.36 -14.87 -9.35
CA HIS A 38 -5.77 -14.61 -9.63
C HIS A 38 -6.13 -13.13 -9.89
N ALA A 39 -5.27 -12.17 -9.54
CA ALA A 39 -5.51 -10.75 -9.78
C ALA A 39 -5.22 -10.33 -11.22
N TYR A 40 -4.44 -11.12 -11.98
CA TYR A 40 -3.97 -10.74 -13.31
C TYR A 40 -3.88 -11.87 -14.34
N TYR A 41 -4.02 -13.13 -13.94
CA TYR A 41 -3.66 -14.25 -14.81
C TYR A 41 -4.49 -14.33 -16.10
N LEU A 42 -5.78 -13.95 -16.06
CA LEU A 42 -6.63 -14.03 -17.26
C LEU A 42 -6.19 -13.06 -18.37
N ASP A 43 -5.68 -11.88 -18.00
CA ASP A 43 -5.31 -10.84 -18.96
C ASP A 43 -3.81 -10.86 -19.31
N TYR A 44 -2.96 -11.24 -18.36
CA TYR A 44 -1.50 -11.14 -18.48
C TYR A 44 -0.77 -12.49 -18.34
N LEU A 45 -1.49 -13.58 -18.05
CA LEU A 45 -0.93 -14.93 -17.86
C LEU A 45 0.24 -14.91 -16.86
N ASN A 46 1.39 -15.47 -17.25
CA ASN A 46 2.62 -15.52 -16.46
C ASN A 46 3.45 -14.22 -16.53
N VAL A 47 3.04 -13.21 -17.31
CA VAL A 47 3.81 -11.98 -17.54
C VAL A 47 3.43 -10.91 -16.52
N ARG A 48 3.79 -11.14 -15.24
CA ARG A 48 3.50 -10.22 -14.13
C ARG A 48 4.02 -8.79 -14.37
N ALA A 49 5.15 -8.65 -15.06
CA ALA A 49 5.76 -7.35 -15.32
C ALA A 49 4.81 -6.41 -16.08
N ASP A 50 4.07 -6.93 -17.05
CA ASP A 50 3.13 -6.14 -17.86
C ASP A 50 1.91 -5.71 -17.04
N TYR A 51 1.43 -6.58 -16.15
CA TYR A 51 0.38 -6.24 -15.18
C TYR A 51 0.83 -5.10 -14.25
N VAL A 52 2.04 -5.18 -13.70
CA VAL A 52 2.59 -4.11 -12.83
C VAL A 52 2.77 -2.81 -13.61
N ALA A 53 3.18 -2.87 -14.88
CA ALA A 53 3.28 -1.70 -15.73
C ALA A 53 1.90 -1.07 -16.00
N ALA A 54 0.89 -1.89 -16.30
CA ALA A 54 -0.48 -1.44 -16.55
C ALA A 54 -1.13 -0.82 -15.31
N PHE A 55 -0.86 -1.37 -14.12
CA PHE A 55 -1.36 -0.85 -12.86
C PHE A 55 -1.07 0.64 -12.67
N TRP A 56 0.13 1.11 -13.04
CA TRP A 56 0.52 2.52 -12.88
C TRP A 56 -0.34 3.50 -13.68
N ASN A 57 -1.00 3.04 -14.75
CA ASN A 57 -1.90 3.87 -15.56
C ASN A 57 -3.27 4.10 -14.90
N ILE A 58 -3.64 3.29 -13.91
CA ILE A 58 -4.97 3.33 -13.27
C ILE A 58 -4.94 3.73 -11.80
N VAL A 59 -3.76 4.02 -11.24
CA VAL A 59 -3.64 4.42 -9.83
C VAL A 59 -4.42 5.71 -9.56
N ASN A 60 -5.31 5.66 -8.56
CA ASN A 60 -6.01 6.83 -8.07
C ASN A 60 -5.15 7.63 -7.09
N TRP A 61 -4.32 8.53 -7.62
CA TRP A 61 -3.44 9.38 -6.82
C TRP A 61 -4.17 10.35 -5.87
N ASN A 62 -5.41 10.75 -6.20
CA ASN A 62 -6.21 11.60 -5.31
C ASN A 62 -6.58 10.86 -4.02
N ASP A 63 -6.95 9.58 -4.11
CA ASP A 63 -7.22 8.76 -2.92
C ASP A 63 -5.95 8.53 -2.09
N VAL A 64 -4.82 8.24 -2.75
CA VAL A 64 -3.51 8.08 -2.09
C VAL A 64 -3.12 9.36 -1.33
N ALA A 65 -3.28 10.53 -1.96
CA ALA A 65 -3.00 11.82 -1.32
C ALA A 65 -3.94 12.09 -0.14
N ALA A 66 -5.23 11.77 -0.26
CA ALA A 66 -6.19 11.92 0.82
C ALA A 66 -5.87 10.99 2.01
N ARG A 67 -5.45 9.73 1.75
CA ARG A 67 -4.97 8.80 2.78
C ARG A 67 -3.73 9.32 3.48
N LEU A 68 -2.77 9.84 2.72
CA LEU A 68 -1.55 10.42 3.28
C LEU A 68 -1.88 11.61 4.18
N ALA A 69 -2.71 12.55 3.71
CA ALA A 69 -3.13 13.70 4.51
C ALA A 69 -3.81 13.28 5.82
N ARG A 70 -4.68 12.26 5.79
CA ARG A 70 -5.26 11.68 7.03
C ARG A 70 -4.20 11.08 7.94
N ALA A 71 -3.29 10.28 7.38
CA ALA A 71 -2.23 9.62 8.13
C ALA A 71 -1.25 10.59 8.80
N THR A 72 -0.94 11.72 8.16
CA THR A 72 -0.05 12.75 8.72
C THR A 72 -0.77 13.67 9.72
N THR A 73 -2.06 13.93 9.51
CA THR A 73 -2.86 14.84 10.38
C THR A 73 -3.29 14.17 11.68
N ALA A 74 -3.50 12.85 11.68
CA ALA A 74 -3.83 12.08 12.89
C ALA A 74 -2.72 12.11 13.96
N GLY A 75 -1.55 12.66 13.63
CA GLY A 75 -0.61 13.20 14.60
C GLY A 75 0.41 12.22 15.13
N ALA A 76 1.49 12.80 15.64
CA ALA A 76 2.70 12.22 16.22
C ALA A 76 2.47 11.42 17.53
N GLY A 77 1.30 10.77 17.65
CA GLY A 77 0.81 10.04 18.83
C GLY A 77 1.12 8.54 18.82
N GLY A 78 2.32 8.14 18.37
CA GLY A 78 2.78 6.75 18.49
C GLY A 78 1.86 5.69 17.86
N LEU A 79 1.95 4.46 18.39
CA LEU A 79 1.41 3.22 17.82
C LEU A 79 -0.12 3.17 17.64
N ILE A 80 -0.86 4.12 18.21
CA ILE A 80 -2.33 4.11 18.26
C ILE A 80 -2.88 5.25 17.41
N VAL A 81 -3.39 4.92 16.22
CA VAL A 81 -4.24 5.83 15.43
C VAL A 81 -5.70 5.44 15.74
N PRO A 82 -6.56 6.35 16.24
CA PRO A 82 -7.97 6.04 16.40
C PRO A 82 -8.62 5.81 15.03
N ALA A 83 -9.58 4.88 15.00
CA ALA A 83 -10.34 4.48 13.81
C ALA A 83 -11.16 5.63 13.21
#